data_AF-A0A1Q5HAY0-F1
#
_entry.id   AF-A0A1Q5HAY0-F1
#
_cell.length_a   1.000
_cell.length_b   1.000
_cell.length_c   1.000
_cell.angle_alpha   90.00
_cell.angle_beta   90.00
_cell.angle_gamma   90.00
#
_symmetry.space_group_name_H-M   'P 1'
#
loop_
_entity.id
_entity.type
_entity.pdbx_description
1 polymer ?
#
loop_
_entity_poly.entity_id
_entity_poly.type
_entity_poly.pdbx_seq_one_letter_code
_entity_poly.pdbx_strand_id
1 'polypeptide(L)'
;MYGERVTSVDRPATEPDPHAHSEPHVHAGPHAPDGPWQGPYPVAYQPVETDRFTRMVLRLHARAPRWAVPLAALGCVVLGLAYALISNPTQSDPDARPTCLLKLTTGLDCPGCGGTRALWYVLHGDLPAAARHHFLFVFALPFLTWLFVAWAGNRAFGWKLPEPRFSPKAIGLFLAAWGVFSVARNLPWAPFTSLYV
;
A
#
# COMPACT_ATOMS: atom_id res chain seq x y z
N MET A 1 -12.24 -40.23 -27.67
CA MET A 1 -13.71 -40.27 -27.54
C MET A 1 -14.14 -38.84 -27.19
N TYR A 2 -14.19 -37.89 -28.13
CA TYR A 2 -15.36 -37.56 -28.98
C TYR A 2 -16.65 -37.74 -28.16
N GLY A 3 -17.42 -36.74 -27.75
CA GLY A 3 -17.73 -35.47 -28.40
C GLY A 3 -19.21 -35.54 -28.78
N GLU A 4 -20.10 -35.05 -27.91
CA GLU A 4 -21.52 -34.97 -28.23
C GLU A 4 -21.97 -33.50 -28.29
N ARG A 5 -22.18 -33.08 -29.54
CA ARG A 5 -23.01 -31.95 -29.93
C ARG A 5 -24.46 -32.37 -29.76
N VAL A 6 -25.21 -31.71 -28.89
CA VAL A 6 -26.67 -31.74 -28.96
C VAL A 6 -27.10 -30.68 -29.97
N THR A 7 -27.76 -31.18 -31.01
CA THR A 7 -28.28 -30.47 -32.17
C THR A 7 -29.57 -29.72 -31.84
N SER A 8 -29.71 -28.54 -32.45
CA SER A 8 -30.92 -27.92 -33.01
C SER A 8 -32.27 -28.50 -32.55
N VAL A 9 -33.04 -27.66 -31.87
CA VAL A 9 -34.50 -27.66 -31.96
C VAL A 9 -34.88 -26.30 -32.51
N ASP A 10 -35.22 -26.26 -33.80
CA ASP A 10 -35.92 -25.13 -34.41
C ASP A 10 -37.28 -24.97 -33.73
N ARG A 11 -37.47 -23.86 -33.03
CA ARG A 11 -38.78 -23.39 -32.58
C ARG A 11 -39.23 -22.27 -33.52
N PRO A 12 -40.46 -22.30 -34.05
CA PRO A 12 -40.93 -21.31 -35.01
C PRO A 12 -40.91 -19.90 -34.40
N ALA A 13 -40.50 -18.92 -35.21
CA ALA A 13 -40.56 -17.51 -34.87
C ALA A 13 -42.00 -17.15 -34.50
N THR A 14 -42.22 -16.84 -33.22
CA THR A 14 -43.45 -16.17 -32.78
C THR A 14 -43.25 -14.69 -33.02
N GLU A 15 -44.14 -14.11 -33.81
CA GLU A 15 -44.21 -12.69 -34.14
C GLU A 15 -44.22 -11.85 -32.84
N PRO A 16 -43.43 -10.76 -32.75
CA PRO A 16 -43.38 -9.95 -31.55
C PRO A 16 -44.68 -9.15 -31.39
N ASP A 17 -45.37 -9.37 -30.27
CA ASP A 17 -46.48 -8.54 -29.81
C ASP A 17 -45.99 -7.09 -29.58
N PRO A 18 -46.54 -6.08 -30.28
CA PRO A 18 -46.10 -4.69 -30.15
C PRO A 18 -46.49 -4.04 -28.81
N HIS A 19 -47.17 -4.75 -27.90
CA HIS A 19 -47.68 -4.18 -26.64
C HIS A 19 -47.15 -4.82 -25.36
N ALA A 20 -46.10 -5.66 -25.42
CA ALA A 20 -45.45 -6.19 -24.22
C ALA A 20 -44.55 -5.12 -23.55
N HIS A 21 -45.16 -4.29 -22.70
CA HIS A 21 -44.43 -3.43 -21.78
C HIS A 21 -43.58 -4.30 -20.84
N SER A 22 -42.27 -4.12 -20.90
CA SER A 22 -41.29 -4.78 -20.05
C SER A 22 -41.38 -4.27 -18.61
N GLU A 23 -42.06 -5.02 -17.73
CA GLU A 23 -41.89 -4.84 -16.29
C GLU A 23 -40.46 -5.25 -15.89
N PRO A 24 -39.73 -4.43 -15.11
CA PRO A 24 -38.43 -4.83 -14.59
C PRO A 24 -38.60 -5.98 -13.61
N HIS A 25 -38.12 -7.17 -13.97
CA HIS A 25 -38.03 -8.32 -13.08
C HIS A 25 -37.11 -7.99 -11.89
N VAL A 26 -37.71 -7.67 -10.74
CA VAL A 26 -37.00 -7.58 -9.46
C VAL A 26 -36.67 -9.01 -9.02
N HIS A 27 -35.42 -9.42 -9.21
CA HIS A 27 -34.91 -10.66 -8.62
C HIS A 27 -34.82 -10.48 -7.09
N ALA A 28 -35.79 -11.05 -6.36
CA ALA A 28 -35.74 -11.18 -4.91
C ALA A 28 -34.57 -12.11 -4.52
N GLY A 29 -33.55 -11.55 -3.86
CA GLY A 29 -32.44 -12.32 -3.29
C GLY A 29 -32.87 -13.14 -2.07
N PRO A 30 -32.14 -14.21 -1.68
CA PRO A 30 -32.52 -15.07 -0.58
C PRO A 30 -32.20 -14.44 0.77
N HIS A 31 -33.24 -14.30 1.61
CA HIS A 31 -33.22 -14.08 3.06
C HIS A 31 -32.58 -12.77 3.58
N ALA A 32 -33.44 -11.78 3.87
CA ALA A 32 -33.14 -10.71 4.82
C ALA A 32 -33.18 -11.28 6.26
N PRO A 33 -32.24 -10.89 7.15
CA PRO A 33 -32.27 -11.31 8.54
C PRO A 33 -33.40 -10.59 9.30
N ASP A 34 -34.16 -11.35 10.09
CA ASP A 34 -35.27 -10.88 10.95
C ASP A 34 -34.72 -10.03 12.12
N GLY A 35 -34.30 -8.79 11.84
CA GLY A 35 -33.81 -7.83 12.83
C GLY A 35 -34.87 -6.79 13.22
N PRO A 36 -34.80 -6.19 14.43
CA PRO A 36 -35.83 -5.27 14.94
C PRO A 36 -35.84 -3.89 14.25
N TRP A 37 -34.91 -3.64 13.34
CA TRP A 37 -34.70 -2.35 12.70
C TRP A 37 -35.18 -2.38 11.25
N GLN A 38 -36.50 -2.39 11.05
CA GLN A 38 -37.10 -2.12 9.74
C GLN A 38 -37.29 -0.60 9.61
N GLY A 39 -36.29 0.10 9.08
CA GLY A 39 -36.45 1.50 8.70
C GLY A 39 -37.53 1.66 7.62
N PRO A 40 -38.11 2.86 7.40
CA PRO A 40 -39.24 3.08 6.47
C PRO A 40 -38.94 2.74 5.01
N TYR A 41 -37.69 2.47 4.67
CA TYR A 41 -37.24 2.11 3.34
C TYR A 41 -36.31 0.90 3.41
N PRO A 42 -36.59 -0.21 2.73
CA PRO A 42 -35.61 -1.27 2.53
C PRO A 42 -34.51 -0.72 1.63
N VAL A 43 -33.38 -0.31 2.21
CA VAL A 43 -32.20 0.04 1.43
C VAL A 43 -31.61 -1.29 0.92
N ALA A 44 -32.08 -1.75 -0.23
CA ALA A 44 -31.50 -2.90 -0.89
C ALA A 44 -30.03 -2.56 -1.21
N TYR A 45 -29.10 -3.21 -0.52
CA TYR A 45 -27.69 -3.11 -0.87
C TYR A 45 -27.52 -3.61 -2.31
N GLN A 46 -27.33 -2.67 -3.23
CA GLN A 46 -26.94 -3.01 -4.59
C GLN A 46 -25.46 -3.38 -4.51
N PRO A 47 -25.08 -4.65 -4.74
CA PRO A 47 -23.67 -4.99 -4.81
C PRO A 47 -23.05 -4.15 -5.92
N VAL A 48 -22.02 -3.37 -5.58
CA VAL A 48 -21.30 -2.54 -6.54
C VAL A 48 -20.77 -3.44 -7.66
N GLU A 49 -21.28 -3.25 -8.87
CA GLU A 49 -20.87 -4.00 -10.05
C GLU A 49 -19.38 -3.77 -10.29
N THR A 50 -18.56 -4.81 -10.10
CA THR A 50 -17.12 -4.70 -10.34
C THR A 50 -16.83 -4.39 -11.80
N ASP A 51 -16.05 -3.33 -12.02
CA ASP A 51 -15.61 -2.90 -13.34
C ASP A 51 -14.68 -3.95 -14.00
N ARG A 52 -14.50 -3.80 -15.32
CA ARG A 52 -13.70 -4.74 -16.12
C ARG A 52 -12.25 -4.83 -15.64
N PHE A 53 -11.69 -3.72 -15.15
CA PHE A 53 -10.32 -3.67 -14.67
C PHE A 53 -10.19 -4.40 -13.32
N THR A 54 -11.10 -4.15 -12.36
CA THR A 54 -11.14 -4.90 -11.09
C THR A 54 -11.29 -6.39 -11.34
N ARG A 55 -12.16 -6.81 -12.26
CA ARG A 55 -12.35 -8.22 -12.61
C ARG A 55 -11.06 -8.84 -13.20
N MET A 56 -10.32 -8.09 -14.01
CA MET A 56 -9.03 -8.50 -14.55
C MET A 56 -7.98 -8.64 -13.44
N VAL A 57 -7.85 -7.65 -12.56
CA VAL A 57 -6.90 -7.67 -11.43
C VAL A 57 -7.17 -8.85 -10.51
N LEU A 58 -8.44 -9.10 -10.16
CA LEU A 58 -8.83 -10.23 -9.32
C LEU A 58 -8.49 -11.57 -9.97
N ARG A 59 -8.67 -11.71 -11.29
CA ARG A 59 -8.26 -12.92 -12.03
C ARG A 59 -6.75 -13.12 -12.01
N LEU A 60 -5.98 -12.05 -12.20
CA LEU A 60 -4.52 -12.11 -12.12
C LEU A 60 -4.05 -12.47 -10.71
N HIS A 61 -4.66 -11.87 -9.69
CA HIS A 61 -4.35 -12.16 -8.29
C HIS A 61 -4.70 -13.60 -7.89
N ALA A 62 -5.85 -14.12 -8.34
CA ALA A 62 -6.27 -15.49 -8.07
C ALA A 62 -5.35 -16.54 -8.72
N ARG A 63 -4.70 -16.20 -9.84
CA ARG A 63 -3.74 -17.06 -10.53
C ARG A 63 -2.30 -16.87 -10.05
N ALA A 64 -2.01 -15.79 -9.33
CA ALA A 64 -0.67 -15.50 -8.86
C ALA A 64 -0.27 -16.48 -7.74
N PRO A 65 0.95 -17.05 -7.80
CA PRO A 65 1.44 -17.88 -6.71
C PRO A 65 1.64 -17.02 -5.44
N ARG A 66 1.58 -17.66 -4.27
CA ARG A 66 1.63 -16.98 -2.96
C ARG A 66 2.90 -16.13 -2.76
N TRP A 67 3.99 -16.49 -3.44
CA TRP A 67 5.27 -15.78 -3.42
C TRP A 67 5.35 -14.58 -4.38
N ALA A 68 4.43 -14.43 -5.34
CA ALA A 68 4.49 -13.34 -6.33
C ALA A 68 4.37 -11.96 -5.67
N VAL A 69 3.48 -11.82 -4.68
CA VAL A 69 3.27 -10.55 -3.95
C VAL A 69 4.52 -10.12 -3.15
N PRO A 70 5.10 -10.95 -2.27
CA PRO A 70 6.32 -10.56 -1.56
C PRO A 70 7.51 -10.35 -2.50
N LEU A 71 7.60 -11.10 -3.62
CA LEU A 71 8.66 -10.91 -4.60
C LEU A 71 8.53 -9.56 -5.33
N ALA A 72 7.30 -9.16 -5.71
CA ALA A 72 7.05 -7.83 -6.27
C ALA A 72 7.41 -6.72 -5.27
N ALA A 73 7.02 -6.87 -3.99
CA ALA A 73 7.37 -5.93 -2.95
C ALA A 73 8.90 -5.83 -2.74
N LEU A 74 9.61 -6.97 -2.74
CA LEU A 74 11.07 -7.00 -2.70
C LEU A 74 11.68 -6.28 -3.90
N GLY A 75 11.13 -6.50 -5.10
CA GLY A 75 11.54 -5.80 -6.32
C GLY A 75 11.45 -4.29 -6.19
N CYS A 76 10.36 -3.76 -5.60
CA CYS A 76 10.23 -2.33 -5.32
C CYS A 76 11.28 -1.82 -4.34
N VAL A 77 11.58 -2.58 -3.27
CA VAL A 77 12.63 -2.22 -2.31
C VAL A 77 13.99 -2.18 -3.01
N VAL A 78 14.35 -3.23 -3.74
CA VAL A 78 15.63 -3.33 -4.47
C VAL A 78 15.78 -2.18 -5.47
N LEU A 79 14.71 -1.81 -6.18
CA LEU A 79 14.74 -0.67 -7.10
C LEU A 79 15.01 0.65 -6.37
N GLY A 80 14.41 0.85 -5.19
CA GLY A 80 14.69 2.00 -4.33
C GLY A 80 16.15 2.03 -3.84
N LEU A 81 16.69 0.87 -3.43
CA LEU A 81 18.11 0.74 -3.03
C LEU A 81 19.04 1.06 -4.20
N ALA A 82 18.77 0.50 -5.38
CA ALA A 82 19.55 0.74 -6.59
C ALA A 82 19.52 2.22 -6.99
N TYR A 83 18.34 2.86 -6.94
CA TYR A 83 18.22 4.28 -7.17
C TYR A 83 19.07 5.10 -6.18
N ALA A 84 19.04 4.76 -4.89
CA ALA A 84 19.87 5.45 -3.88
C ALA A 84 21.36 5.32 -4.19
N LEU A 85 21.83 4.14 -4.62
CA LEU A 85 23.23 3.90 -4.98
C LEU A 85 23.65 4.68 -6.24
N ILE A 86 22.81 4.66 -7.29
CA ILE A 86 23.12 5.30 -8.58
C ILE A 86 23.03 6.83 -8.50
N SER A 87 22.07 7.35 -7.74
CA SER A 87 21.86 8.81 -7.60
C SER A 87 22.93 9.52 -6.77
N ASN A 88 23.73 8.77 -6.01
CA ASN A 88 24.81 9.28 -5.16
C ASN A 88 24.45 10.57 -4.39
N PRO A 89 23.44 10.51 -3.51
CA PRO A 89 22.83 11.69 -2.92
C PRO A 89 23.76 12.45 -1.95
N THR A 90 24.94 11.93 -1.65
CA THR A 90 25.93 12.54 -0.75
C THR A 90 26.86 13.53 -1.45
N GLN A 91 26.95 13.51 -2.79
CA GLN A 91 27.82 14.40 -3.57
C GLN A 91 27.15 15.70 -4.03
N SER A 92 26.01 16.08 -3.46
CA SER A 92 25.40 17.37 -3.77
C SER A 92 26.26 18.51 -3.20
N ASP A 93 26.62 19.50 -4.02
CA ASP A 93 27.25 20.72 -3.53
C ASP A 93 26.42 21.35 -2.39
N PRO A 94 27.04 22.07 -1.43
CA PRO A 94 26.31 22.76 -0.37
C PRO A 94 25.22 23.73 -0.89
N ASP A 95 25.45 24.29 -2.08
CA ASP A 95 24.52 25.20 -2.77
C ASP A 95 23.57 24.47 -3.74
N ALA A 96 23.67 23.14 -3.84
CA ALA A 96 22.80 22.36 -4.70
C ALA A 96 21.35 22.44 -4.21
N ARG A 97 20.44 22.68 -5.15
CA ARG A 97 19.01 22.76 -4.86
C ARG A 97 18.55 21.45 -4.20
N PRO A 98 17.79 21.51 -3.10
CA PRO A 98 17.32 20.30 -2.45
C PRO A 98 16.44 19.50 -3.41
N THR A 99 16.59 18.18 -3.42
CA THR A 99 15.79 17.29 -4.27
C THR A 99 14.36 17.09 -3.74
N CYS A 100 14.09 17.52 -2.52
CA CYS A 100 12.78 17.42 -1.89
C CYS A 100 11.90 18.63 -2.23
N LEU A 101 10.76 18.38 -2.89
CA LEU A 101 9.81 19.43 -3.28
C LEU A 101 9.32 20.25 -2.08
N LEU A 102 9.08 19.62 -0.92
CA LEU A 102 8.63 20.34 0.27
C LEU A 102 9.68 21.34 0.75
N LYS A 103 10.95 20.94 0.79
CA LYS A 103 12.04 21.83 1.18
C LYS A 103 12.25 22.95 0.16
N LEU A 104 12.10 22.64 -1.13
CA LEU A 104 12.14 23.63 -2.20
C LEU A 104 11.04 24.70 -2.06
N THR A 105 9.82 24.31 -1.69
CA THR A 105 8.68 25.23 -1.66
C THR A 105 8.47 25.93 -0.32
N THR A 106 8.77 25.25 0.79
CA THR A 106 8.51 25.78 2.14
C THR A 106 9.76 26.12 2.94
N GLY A 107 10.94 25.63 2.53
CA GLY A 107 12.16 25.69 3.34
C GLY A 107 12.13 24.79 4.58
N LEU A 108 11.01 24.09 4.82
CA LEU A 108 10.84 23.21 5.97
C LEU A 108 11.33 21.81 5.65
N ASP A 109 11.88 21.24 6.70
CA ASP A 109 12.57 19.98 6.70
C ASP A 109 11.57 18.93 7.22
N CYS A 110 11.02 18.14 6.30
CA CYS A 110 9.98 17.16 6.59
C CYS A 110 10.55 15.98 7.39
N PRO A 111 9.74 15.20 8.11
CA PRO A 111 10.25 14.07 8.89
C PRO A 111 11.04 13.03 8.07
N GLY A 112 10.80 12.94 6.76
CA GLY A 112 11.50 12.04 5.83
C GLY A 112 12.72 12.67 5.13
N CYS A 113 12.97 13.97 5.30
CA CYS A 113 14.10 14.63 4.67
C CYS A 113 15.43 14.05 5.18
N GLY A 114 16.32 13.69 4.26
CA GLY A 114 17.59 13.02 4.55
C GLY A 114 17.54 11.48 4.44
N GLY A 115 16.37 10.88 4.20
CA GLY A 115 16.20 9.42 4.17
C GLY A 115 17.01 8.70 3.09
N THR A 116 17.09 9.28 1.89
CA THR A 116 17.91 8.73 0.78
C THR A 116 19.41 8.78 1.08
N ARG A 117 19.90 9.85 1.71
CA ARG A 117 21.30 9.96 2.18
C ARG A 117 21.58 8.98 3.31
N ALA A 118 20.68 8.89 4.29
CA ALA A 118 20.79 7.94 5.39
C ALA A 118 20.83 6.49 4.87
N LEU A 119 19.96 6.15 3.92
CA LEU A 119 19.98 4.85 3.26
C LEU A 119 21.30 4.59 2.53
N TRP A 120 21.83 5.57 1.80
CA TRP A 120 23.13 5.45 1.15
C TRP A 120 24.23 5.14 2.16
N TYR A 121 24.30 5.86 3.29
CA TYR A 121 25.29 5.60 4.34
C TYR A 121 25.10 4.22 5.00
N VAL A 122 23.86 3.78 5.25
CA VAL A 122 23.59 2.42 5.74
C VAL A 122 24.11 1.37 4.76
N LEU A 123 23.89 1.54 3.45
CA LEU A 123 24.37 0.62 2.43
C LEU A 123 25.90 0.56 2.35
N HIS A 124 26.60 1.63 2.75
CA HIS A 124 28.05 1.70 2.84
C HIS A 124 28.61 1.33 4.23
N GLY A 125 27.75 1.00 5.20
CA GLY A 125 28.14 0.60 6.56
C GLY A 125 28.44 1.75 7.54
N ASP A 126 28.22 3.01 7.16
CA ASP A 126 28.44 4.17 8.02
C ASP A 126 27.16 4.53 8.79
N LEU A 127 26.88 3.79 9.87
CA LEU A 127 25.73 4.04 10.73
C LEU A 127 25.78 5.41 11.43
N PRO A 128 26.94 5.90 11.93
CA PRO A 128 27.02 7.25 12.51
C PRO A 128 26.63 8.34 11.51
N ALA A 129 27.14 8.30 10.28
CA ALA A 129 26.75 9.26 9.25
C ALA A 129 25.27 9.10 8.88
N ALA A 130 24.76 7.87 8.77
CA ALA A 130 23.33 7.64 8.49
C ALA A 130 22.44 8.25 9.57
N ALA A 131 22.79 8.09 10.85
CA ALA A 131 22.03 8.60 11.99
C ALA A 131 22.01 10.14 12.04
N ARG A 132 23.09 10.80 11.63
CA ARG A 132 23.14 12.26 11.50
C ARG A 132 22.15 12.79 10.47
N HIS A 133 21.94 12.05 9.38
CA HIS A 133 21.04 12.45 8.31
C HIS A 133 19.58 12.09 8.61
N HIS A 134 19.32 10.94 9.24
CA HIS A 134 17.96 10.51 9.57
C HIS A 134 17.93 9.45 10.67
N PHE A 135 18.10 9.87 11.93
CA PHE A 135 18.10 8.98 13.10
C PHE A 135 16.91 8.03 13.17
N LEU A 136 15.68 8.54 12.99
CA LEU A 136 14.46 7.73 13.05
C LEU A 136 14.43 6.61 12.00
N PHE A 137 15.00 6.84 10.83
CA PHE A 137 15.05 5.84 9.76
C PHE A 137 15.98 4.70 10.16
N VAL A 138 17.19 5.03 10.62
CA VAL A 138 18.17 4.04 11.09
C VAL A 138 17.60 3.21 12.25
N PHE A 139 16.90 3.86 13.19
CA PHE A 139 16.24 3.16 14.29
C PHE A 139 15.08 2.26 13.83
N ALA A 140 14.26 2.72 12.88
CA ALA A 140 13.11 1.96 12.38
C ALA A 140 13.50 0.80 11.45
N LEU A 141 14.66 0.87 10.80
CA LEU A 141 15.14 -0.10 9.81
C LEU A 141 15.07 -1.57 10.29
N PRO A 142 15.64 -1.97 11.46
CA PRO A 142 15.56 -3.36 11.91
C PRO A 142 14.13 -3.86 12.10
N PHE A 143 13.22 -3.00 12.59
CA PHE A 143 11.81 -3.36 12.77
C PHE A 143 11.09 -3.53 11.44
N LEU A 144 11.36 -2.65 10.47
CA LEU A 144 10.83 -2.74 9.12
C LEU A 144 11.32 -4.00 8.40
N THR A 145 12.62 -4.31 8.50
CA THR A 145 13.21 -5.53 7.94
C THR A 145 12.56 -6.76 8.55
N TRP A 146 12.44 -6.83 9.89
CA TRP A 146 11.77 -7.94 10.55
C TRP A 146 10.31 -8.10 10.10
N LEU A 147 9.55 -7.01 10.07
CA LEU A 147 8.15 -7.02 9.63
C LEU A 147 8.03 -7.52 8.19
N PHE A 148 8.90 -7.05 7.29
CA PHE A 148 8.92 -7.49 5.91
C PHE A 148 9.24 -8.99 5.81
N VAL A 149 10.26 -9.47 6.52
CA VAL A 149 10.67 -10.89 6.51
C VAL A 149 9.59 -11.79 7.10
N ALA A 150 9.00 -11.41 8.24
CA ALA A 150 7.93 -12.17 8.88
C ALA A 150 6.70 -12.24 7.97
N TRP A 151 6.25 -11.11 7.42
CA TRP A 151 5.12 -11.07 6.49
C TRP A 151 5.40 -11.85 5.19
N ALA A 152 6.53 -11.61 4.55
CA ALA A 152 6.90 -12.25 3.29
C ALA A 152 7.10 -13.76 3.48
N GLY A 153 7.73 -14.17 4.58
CA GLY A 153 7.95 -15.56 4.92
C GLY A 153 6.67 -16.33 5.23
N ASN A 154 5.78 -15.74 6.04
CA ASN A 154 4.47 -16.30 6.32
C ASN A 154 3.65 -16.45 5.02
N ARG A 155 3.70 -15.45 4.13
CA ARG A 155 2.91 -15.44 2.89
C ARG A 155 3.49 -16.33 1.78
N ALA A 156 4.80 -16.33 1.59
CA ALA A 156 5.46 -17.11 0.52
C ALA A 156 5.68 -18.57 0.89
N PHE A 157 6.12 -18.83 2.13
CA PHE A 157 6.59 -20.15 2.57
C PHE A 157 5.73 -20.80 3.65
N GLY A 158 4.68 -20.11 4.12
CA GLY A 158 3.83 -20.63 5.19
C GLY A 158 4.53 -20.71 6.54
N TRP A 159 5.56 -19.88 6.76
CA TRP A 159 6.20 -19.76 8.07
C TRP A 159 5.19 -19.32 9.14
N LYS A 160 5.49 -19.62 10.41
CA LYS A 160 4.71 -19.16 11.58
C LYS A 160 5.55 -18.19 12.40
N LEU A 161 6.13 -17.19 11.75
CA LEU A 161 6.82 -16.13 12.47
C LEU A 161 5.78 -15.26 13.19
N PRO A 162 6.07 -14.85 14.43
CA PRO A 162 5.16 -13.98 15.18
C PRO A 162 5.01 -12.66 14.43
N GLU A 163 3.78 -12.38 13.99
CA GLU A 163 3.45 -11.10 13.38
C GLU A 163 3.37 -10.04 14.48
N PRO A 164 4.22 -9.00 14.45
CA PRO A 164 4.20 -7.96 15.47
C PRO A 164 2.86 -7.22 15.39
N ARG A 165 2.02 -7.41 16.41
CA ARG A 165 0.78 -6.65 16.55
C ARG A 165 1.08 -5.33 17.23
N PHE A 166 1.06 -4.25 16.45
CA PHE A 166 1.20 -2.92 17.02
C PHE A 166 -0.10 -2.52 17.72
N SER A 167 -0.04 -2.29 19.03
CA SER A 167 -1.15 -1.70 19.77
C SER A 167 -1.44 -0.29 19.22
N PRO A 168 -2.72 0.16 19.16
CA PRO A 168 -3.05 1.54 18.84
C PRO A 168 -2.26 2.57 19.68
N LYS A 169 -1.93 2.23 20.92
CA LYS A 169 -1.08 3.07 21.80
C LYS A 169 0.35 3.18 21.27
N ALA A 170 0.93 2.07 20.79
CA ALA A 170 2.28 2.07 20.23
C ALA A 170 2.35 2.87 18.92
N ILE A 171 1.33 2.74 18.07
CA ILE A 171 1.18 3.55 16.85
C ILE A 171 1.04 5.03 17.22
N GLY A 172 0.18 5.36 18.19
CA GLY A 172 0.01 6.74 18.68
C GLY A 172 1.30 7.33 19.24
N LEU A 173 2.05 6.57 20.03
CA LEU A 173 3.36 6.99 20.57
C LEU A 173 4.37 7.23 19.45
N PHE A 174 4.43 6.34 18.46
CA PHE A 174 5.30 6.50 17.30
C PHE A 174 4.95 7.77 16.50
N LEU A 175 3.67 7.99 16.22
CA LEU A 175 3.21 9.18 15.50
C LEU A 175 3.46 10.47 16.31
N ALA A 176 3.30 10.43 17.63
CA ALA A 176 3.64 11.55 18.49
C ALA A 176 5.14 11.84 18.47
N ALA A 177 5.99 10.82 18.63
CA ALA A 177 7.44 10.97 18.53
C ALA A 177 7.88 11.50 17.15
N TRP A 178 7.22 11.03 16.08
CA TRP A 178 7.45 11.49 14.73
C TRP A 178 7.05 12.96 14.53
N GLY A 179 5.91 13.39 15.08
CA GLY A 179 5.49 14.78 15.10
C GLY A 179 6.44 15.68 15.88
N VAL A 180 6.83 15.25 17.09
CA VAL A 180 7.80 15.98 17.93
C VAL A 180 9.14 16.11 17.22
N PHE A 181 9.66 15.05 16.60
CA PHE A 181 10.89 15.08 15.81
C PHE A 181 10.76 16.04 14.62
N SER A 182 9.62 16.03 13.93
CA SER A 182 9.35 16.93 12.80
C SER A 182 9.40 18.41 13.21
N VAL A 183 8.87 18.75 14.39
CA VAL A 183 8.98 20.11 14.92
C VAL A 183 10.41 20.39 15.35
N ALA A 184 11.00 19.52 16.18
CA ALA A 184 12.33 19.67 16.74
C ALA A 184 13.40 19.91 15.67
N ARG A 185 13.37 19.20 14.53
CA ARG A 185 14.38 19.37 13.46
C ARG A 185 14.33 20.73 12.74
N ASN A 186 13.26 21.50 12.92
CA ASN A 186 13.09 22.83 12.31
C ASN A 186 13.37 23.98 13.30
N LEU A 187 13.82 23.68 14.53
CA LEU A 187 14.15 24.71 15.52
C LEU A 187 15.52 25.38 15.22
N PRO A 188 15.61 26.72 15.23
CA PRO A 188 16.82 27.45 14.84
C PRO A 188 17.89 27.58 15.94
N TRP A 189 17.73 26.90 17.09
CA TRP A 189 18.68 26.96 18.21
C TRP A 189 19.32 25.60 18.51
N ALA A 190 20.54 25.63 19.07
CA ALA A 190 21.26 24.42 19.45
C ALA A 190 20.50 23.63 20.54
N PRO A 191 20.55 22.28 20.54
CA PRO A 191 21.29 21.40 19.63
C PRO A 191 20.53 21.05 18.34
N PHE A 192 19.31 21.56 18.14
CA PHE A 192 18.42 21.16 17.05
C PHE A 192 18.90 21.55 15.65
N THR A 193 19.77 22.56 15.57
CA THR A 193 20.46 22.94 14.33
C THR A 193 21.24 21.79 13.71
N SER A 194 21.67 20.78 14.48
CA SER A 194 22.36 19.59 13.93
C SER A 194 21.42 18.60 13.24
N LEU A 195 20.10 18.78 13.36
CA LEU A 195 19.07 17.94 12.74
C LEU A 195 18.55 18.53 11.43
N TYR A 196 18.94 19.77 11.11
CA TYR A 196 18.63 20.42 9.86
C TYR A 196 19.56 19.88 8.76
N VAL A 197 19.00 19.43 7.64
CA VAL A 197 19.74 18.82 6.50
C VAL A 197 19.69 19.77 5.31
#